data_AF-A0A250FQP1-F1
#
_entry.id   AF-A0A250FQP1-F1
#
_cell.length_a   1.000
_cell.length_b   1.000
_cell.length_c   1.000
_cell.angle_alpha   90.00
_cell.angle_beta   90.00
_cell.angle_gamma   90.00
#
_symmetry.space_group_name_H-M   'P 1'
#
loop_
_entity.id
_entity.type
_entity.pdbx_description
1 polymer ?
#
loop_
_entity_poly.entity_id
_entity_poly.type
_entity_poly.pdbx_seq_one_letter_code
_entity_poly.pdbx_strand_id
1 'polypeptide(L)'
;MKIVLTQAQYNLLIEVIKGTSSCCTLLSSKEDEVCVEMQEKDIEDAIDWLVYELDIEGFDANDELTPKGKILEPLIDILENI
;
A
#
# COMPACT_ATOMS: atom_id res chain seq x y z
N MET A 1 -13.27 5.88 -3.27
CA MET A 1 -13.46 4.81 -2.27
C MET A 1 -12.65 5.14 -1.03
N LYS A 2 -13.21 4.89 0.16
CA LYS A 2 -12.55 5.20 1.44
C LYS A 2 -11.86 3.96 1.96
N ILE A 3 -10.60 4.12 2.35
CA ILE A 3 -9.71 3.03 2.76
C ILE A 3 -9.13 3.41 4.11
N VAL A 4 -9.07 2.45 5.03
CA VAL A 4 -8.43 2.61 6.33
C VAL A 4 -7.17 1.75 6.34
N LEU A 5 -6.04 2.39 6.62
CA LEU A 5 -4.70 1.81 6.62
C LEU A 5 -4.06 2.06 7.98
N THR A 6 -3.08 1.25 8.34
CA THR A 6 -2.12 1.61 9.40
C THR A 6 -1.17 2.71 8.91
N GLN A 7 -0.50 3.40 9.83
CA GLN A 7 0.52 4.39 9.46
C GLN A 7 1.64 3.78 8.62
N ALA A 8 2.05 2.54 8.91
CA ALA A 8 3.08 1.82 8.16
C ALA A 8 2.64 1.54 6.72
N GLN A 9 1.41 1.03 6.54
CA GLN A 9 0.82 0.78 5.23
C GLN A 9 0.69 2.07 4.41
N TYR A 10 0.21 3.16 5.02
CA TYR A 10 0.10 4.45 4.32
C TYR A 10 1.47 4.98 3.89
N ASN A 11 2.46 4.94 4.77
CA ASN A 11 3.81 5.39 4.44
C ASN A 11 4.39 4.62 3.26
N LEU A 12 4.17 3.30 3.25
CA LEU A 12 4.63 2.41 2.20
C LEU A 12 3.90 2.65 0.86
N LEU A 13 2.56 2.81 0.91
CA LEU A 13 1.75 3.17 -0.24
C LEU A 13 2.27 4.44 -0.91
N ILE A 14 2.54 5.47 -0.12
CA ILE A 14 3.09 6.74 -0.63
C ILE A 14 4.52 6.58 -1.12
N GLU A 15 5.34 5.75 -0.47
CA GLU A 15 6.72 5.48 -0.90
C GLU A 15 6.78 4.82 -2.28
N VAL A 16 6.02 3.74 -2.46
CA VAL A 16 5.97 2.96 -3.71
C VAL A 16 5.37 3.78 -4.84
N ILE A 17 4.33 4.58 -4.55
CA ILE A 17 3.57 5.30 -5.58
C ILE A 17 4.11 6.71 -5.84
N LYS A 18 5.10 7.20 -5.09
CA LYS A 18 5.66 8.57 -5.20
C LYS A 18 6.19 8.97 -6.60
N GLY A 19 6.29 8.03 -7.54
CA GLY A 19 6.61 8.28 -8.95
C GLY A 19 5.43 8.68 -9.84
N THR A 20 4.19 8.47 -9.42
CA THR A 20 2.97 8.77 -10.20
C THR A 20 2.09 9.75 -9.42
N SER A 21 1.32 10.57 -10.14
CA SER A 21 0.44 11.61 -9.59
C SER A 21 -0.38 11.13 -8.38
N SER A 22 -0.56 11.99 -7.35
CA SER A 22 -1.24 11.71 -6.08
C SER A 22 -2.35 10.64 -6.17
N CYS A 23 -2.01 9.39 -5.85
CA CYS A 23 -2.90 8.24 -5.95
C CYS A 23 -4.02 8.22 -4.90
N CYS A 24 -3.88 9.02 -3.85
CA CYS A 24 -4.86 9.08 -2.77
C CYS A 24 -4.95 10.49 -2.17
N THR A 25 -6.11 10.78 -1.59
CA THR A 25 -6.35 11.97 -0.76
C THR A 25 -6.39 11.56 0.69
N LEU A 26 -5.54 12.15 1.54
CA LEU A 26 -5.56 11.94 2.98
C LEU A 26 -6.82 12.61 3.58
N LEU A 27 -7.70 11.81 4.19
CA LEU A 27 -8.91 12.31 4.85
C LEU A 27 -8.68 12.54 6.35
N SER A 28 -7.98 11.63 7.02
CA SER A 28 -7.62 11.74 8.43
C SER A 28 -6.42 10.87 8.79
N SER A 29 -5.70 11.25 9.84
CA SER A 29 -4.62 10.47 10.44
C SER A 29 -4.74 10.56 11.96
N LYS A 30 -4.75 9.40 12.61
CA LYS A 30 -4.70 9.17 14.05
C LYS A 30 -3.46 8.29 14.33
N GLU A 31 -3.11 8.11 15.61
CA GLU A 31 -1.89 7.38 16.00
C GLU A 31 -1.73 6.01 15.32
N ASP A 32 -2.81 5.23 15.19
CA ASP A 32 -2.76 3.87 14.62
C ASP A 32 -3.47 3.71 13.26
N GLU A 33 -4.20 4.74 12.82
CA GLU A 33 -5.10 4.66 11.66
C GLU A 33 -4.98 5.87 10.74
N VAL A 34 -4.88 5.61 9.45
CA VAL A 34 -4.87 6.58 8.37
C VAL A 34 -6.01 6.29 7.43
N CYS A 35 -6.90 7.26 7.23
CA CYS A 35 -8.00 7.14 6.28
C CYS A 35 -7.68 7.91 5.01
N VAL A 36 -7.74 7.24 3.87
CA VAL A 36 -7.51 7.82 2.55
C VAL A 36 -8.70 7.61 1.62
N GLU A 37 -8.82 8.47 0.62
CA GLU A 37 -9.75 8.31 -0.49
C GLU A 37 -8.97 8.09 -1.80
N MET A 38 -9.33 7.02 -2.53
CA MET A 38 -8.73 6.67 -3.82
C MET A 38 -9.80 6.48 -4.89
N GLN A 39 -9.50 6.80 -6.15
CA GLN A 39 -10.36 6.41 -7.26
C GLN A 39 -10.06 4.96 -7.66
N GLU A 40 -11.03 4.27 -8.25
CA GLU A 40 -10.88 2.86 -8.70
C GLU A 40 -9.64 2.64 -9.57
N LYS A 41 -9.47 3.49 -10.60
CA LYS A 41 -8.28 3.46 -11.47
C LYS A 41 -6.96 3.61 -10.70
N ASP A 42 -6.95 4.40 -9.61
CA ASP A 42 -5.75 4.67 -8.84
C ASP A 42 -5.46 3.50 -7.88
N ILE A 43 -6.48 2.70 -7.53
CA ILE A 43 -6.34 1.47 -6.77
C ILE A 43 -5.74 0.37 -7.65
N GLU A 44 -6.24 0.19 -8.88
CA GLU A 44 -5.68 -0.77 -9.83
C GLU A 44 -4.19 -0.47 -10.09
N ASP A 45 -3.87 0.79 -10.43
CA ASP A 45 -2.48 1.22 -10.63
C ASP A 45 -1.64 0.99 -9.35
N ALA A 46 -2.19 1.26 -8.16
CA ALA A 46 -1.49 1.06 -6.90
C ALA A 46 -1.18 -0.42 -6.63
N ILE A 47 -2.14 -1.32 -6.87
CA ILE A 47 -1.96 -2.76 -6.69
C ILE A 47 -0.82 -3.25 -7.58
N ASP A 48 -0.80 -2.87 -8.86
CA ASP A 48 0.24 -3.28 -9.81
C ASP A 48 1.65 -2.88 -9.31
N TRP A 49 1.80 -1.64 -8.83
CA TRP A 49 3.07 -1.18 -8.28
C TRP A 49 3.46 -1.90 -6.97
N LEU A 50 2.49 -2.17 -6.10
CA LEU A 50 2.74 -2.87 -4.84
C LEU A 50 3.10 -4.34 -5.04
N VAL A 51 2.44 -5.03 -5.99
CA VAL A 51 2.77 -6.41 -6.36
C VAL A 51 4.18 -6.47 -6.95
N TYR A 52 4.53 -5.54 -7.85
CA TYR A 52 5.88 -5.43 -8.38
C TYR A 52 6.92 -5.21 -7.27
N GLU A 53 6.62 -4.35 -6.29
CA GLU A 53 7.51 -4.11 -5.16
C GLU A 53 7.63 -5.36 -4.24
N LEU A 54 6.54 -6.11 -4.05
CA LEU A 54 6.53 -7.36 -3.28
C LEU A 54 7.42 -8.42 -3.94
N ASP A 55 7.41 -8.52 -5.27
CA ASP A 55 8.26 -9.46 -6.00
C ASP A 55 9.76 -9.13 -5.85
N ILE A 56 10.12 -7.86 -5.66
CA ILE A 56 11.52 -7.41 -5.57
C ILE A 56 12.04 -7.41 -4.14
N GLU A 57 11.25 -6.86 -3.21
CA GLU A 57 11.69 -6.59 -1.83
C GLU A 57 10.84 -7.30 -0.77
N GLY A 58 9.79 -8.02 -1.18
CA GLY A 58 8.87 -8.70 -0.27
C GLY A 58 9.45 -9.94 0.40
N PHE A 59 10.37 -10.64 -0.27
CA PHE A 59 10.96 -11.89 0.20
C PHE A 59 12.48 -11.80 0.25
N ASP A 60 13.08 -12.44 1.27
CA ASP A 60 14.52 -12.60 1.37
C ASP A 60 15.02 -13.84 0.61
N ALA A 61 16.34 -14.10 0.69
CA ALA A 61 16.97 -15.22 -0.01
C ALA A 61 16.51 -16.63 0.46
N ASN A 62 15.75 -16.71 1.56
CA ASN A 62 15.20 -17.95 2.10
C ASN A 62 13.68 -18.08 1.85
N ASP A 63 13.13 -17.24 0.95
CA ASP A 63 11.70 -17.13 0.69
C ASP A 63 10.88 -16.72 1.93
N GLU A 64 11.51 -16.06 2.91
CA GLU A 64 10.81 -15.51 4.07
C GLU A 64 10.40 -14.05 3.84
N LEU A 65 9.21 -13.68 4.32
CA LEU A 65 8.75 -12.29 4.22
C LEU A 65 9.68 -11.35 4.97
N THR A 66 10.20 -10.37 4.23
CA THR A 66 10.95 -9.26 4.80
C THR A 66 10.04 -8.39 5.67
N PRO A 67 10.59 -7.50 6.51
CA PRO A 67 9.79 -6.49 7.21
C PRO A 67 8.92 -5.66 6.26
N LYS A 68 9.37 -5.43 5.03
CA LYS A 68 8.62 -4.72 3.99
C LYS A 68 7.51 -5.60 3.43
N GLY A 69 7.80 -6.87 3.11
CA GLY A 69 6.83 -7.86 2.66
C GLY A 69 5.65 -8.03 3.62
N LYS A 70 5.93 -8.06 4.93
CA LYS A 70 4.90 -8.14 5.99
C LYS A 70 3.93 -6.95 6.04
N ILE A 71 4.26 -5.84 5.36
CA ILE A 71 3.40 -4.66 5.22
C ILE A 71 2.75 -4.65 3.83
N LEU A 72 3.50 -5.05 2.79
CA LEU A 72 3.04 -5.11 1.40
C LEU A 72 1.87 -6.09 1.22
N GLU A 73 2.02 -7.35 1.64
CA GLU A 73 0.96 -8.36 1.48
C GLU A 73 -0.40 -7.88 2.04
N PRO A 74 -0.51 -7.49 3.32
CA PRO A 74 -1.81 -7.07 3.85
C PRO A 74 -2.29 -5.74 3.27
N LEU A 75 -1.40 -4.89 2.74
CA LEU A 75 -1.82 -3.68 2.03
C LEU A 75 -2.47 -4.03 0.68
N ILE A 76 -1.87 -4.94 -0.10
CA ILE A 76 -2.43 -5.42 -1.36
C ILE A 76 -3.78 -6.08 -1.11
N ASP A 77 -3.87 -6.98 -0.13
CA ASP A 77 -5.12 -7.64 0.26
C ASP A 77 -6.22 -6.62 0.59
N ILE A 78 -5.89 -5.54 1.31
CA ILE A 78 -6.86 -4.48 1.60
C ILE A 78 -7.36 -3.86 0.30
N LEU A 79 -6.47 -3.49 -0.61
CA LEU A 79 -6.83 -2.79 -1.84
C LEU A 79 -7.64 -3.66 -2.81
N GLU A 80 -7.38 -4.97 -2.88
CA GLU A 80 -8.13 -5.91 -3.73
C GLU A 80 -9.56 -6.19 -3.25
N ASN A 81 -9.86 -5.92 -1.98
CA ASN A 81 -11.14 -6.26 -1.33
C ASN A 81 -12.05 -5.05 -1.05
N ILE A 82 -11.81 -3.89 -1.68
CA ILE A 82 -12.55 -2.63 -1.47
C ILE A 82 -13.71 -2.43 -2.44
#